data_AF-A0A0S9E1C3-F1
#
_entry.id   AF-A0A0S9E1C3-F1
#
_cell.length_a   1.000
_cell.length_b   1.000
_cell.length_c   1.000
_cell.angle_alpha   90.00
_cell.angle_beta   90.00
_cell.angle_gamma   90.00
#
_symmetry.space_group_name_H-M   'P 1'
#
loop_
_entity.id
_entity.type
_entity.pdbx_description
1 polymer ?
#
loop_
_entity_poly.entity_id
_entity_poly.type
_entity_poly.pdbx_seq_one_letter_code
_entity_poly.pdbx_strand_id
1 'polypeptide(L)'
;MLSIATRRVGASGLDVGFEQSTLDDIVREAQVSSRVATRIWPSHDDFVYDLFTEIAQQTRRDLTDTETLVATWGFLSSRLNDLRTPEGRRSIMLDVVRTAAEQNLEEVATSAAWRSYASLSLTILSRPESPGRAAVLEALRNSELAFIDTMEMFYRNIMATVGYRLKEEFHNDYHPFVVATAAVVEGLGISRTTVPEIVDSHFSRAGESEGNSWSLVSLAFVGVIEAFVEFDPDYEPEEAISRLSGGVDVTPSPAENPQGY
;
A
#
# COMPACT_ATOMS: atom_id res chain seq x y z
N MET A 1 6.26 24.86 9.69
CA MET A 1 7.10 24.84 8.47
C MET A 1 7.04 23.47 7.80
N LEU A 2 7.54 22.39 8.42
CA LEU A 2 7.46 21.04 7.83
C LEU A 2 6.04 20.64 7.43
N SER A 3 5.04 20.83 8.30
CA SER A 3 3.63 20.54 7.95
C SER A 3 3.08 21.32 6.75
N ILE A 4 3.59 22.53 6.47
CA ILE A 4 3.22 23.31 5.28
C ILE A 4 3.92 22.73 4.05
N ALA A 5 5.21 22.42 4.19
CA ALA A 5 6.01 21.82 3.13
C ALA A 5 5.46 20.45 2.71
N THR A 6 5.16 19.57 3.66
CA THR A 6 4.59 18.25 3.37
C THR A 6 3.22 18.36 2.74
N ARG A 7 2.38 19.33 3.14
CA ARG A 7 1.08 19.58 2.48
C ARG A 7 1.25 20.04 1.04
N ARG A 8 2.21 20.93 0.76
CA ARG A 8 2.50 21.38 -0.61
C ARG A 8 2.96 20.21 -1.49
N VAL A 9 3.86 19.37 -0.96
CA VAL A 9 4.32 18.15 -1.64
C VAL A 9 3.18 17.16 -1.84
N GLY A 10 2.34 16.94 -0.82
CA GLY A 10 1.17 16.07 -0.92
C GLY A 10 0.15 16.55 -1.95
N ALA A 11 0.08 17.85 -2.22
CA ALA A 11 -0.82 18.41 -3.25
C ALA A 11 -0.21 18.41 -4.66
N SER A 12 1.11 18.63 -4.79
CA SER A 12 1.73 18.97 -6.08
C SER A 12 2.84 18.00 -6.52
N GLY A 13 3.27 17.10 -5.64
CA GLY A 13 4.45 16.25 -5.82
C GLY A 13 5.74 16.92 -5.36
N LEU A 14 6.80 16.11 -5.23
CA LEU A 14 8.19 16.57 -5.06
C LEU A 14 8.68 17.14 -6.40
N ASP A 15 8.90 18.46 -6.46
CA ASP A 15 9.50 19.10 -7.63
C ASP A 15 11.02 18.86 -7.66
N VAL A 16 11.60 18.77 -8.86
CA VAL A 16 13.02 18.40 -9.03
C VAL A 16 13.90 19.48 -8.42
N GLY A 17 14.48 19.18 -7.26
CA GLY A 17 15.52 20.01 -6.63
C GLY A 17 15.06 20.88 -5.46
N PHE A 18 13.76 20.88 -5.10
CA PHE A 18 13.16 21.65 -3.99
C PHE A 18 13.92 22.95 -3.72
N GLU A 19 13.85 23.91 -4.65
CA GLU A 19 14.76 25.06 -4.65
C GLU A 19 14.69 25.89 -3.37
N GLN A 20 15.78 26.62 -3.08
CA GLN A 20 15.86 27.57 -1.96
C GLN A 20 14.69 28.58 -1.94
N SER A 21 14.21 28.97 -3.13
CA SER A 21 13.03 29.83 -3.31
C SER A 21 11.76 29.27 -2.66
N THR A 22 11.61 27.93 -2.69
CA THR A 22 10.49 27.22 -2.06
C THR A 22 10.58 27.27 -0.53
N LEU A 23 11.79 27.18 0.03
CA LEU A 23 12.02 27.33 1.47
C LEU A 23 11.66 28.75 1.95
N ASP A 24 12.06 29.78 1.20
CA ASP A 24 11.74 31.17 1.53
C ASP A 24 10.23 31.43 1.54
N ASP A 25 9.51 30.84 0.59
CA ASP A 25 8.04 30.88 0.55
C ASP A 25 7.39 30.15 1.73
N ILE A 26 7.93 29.00 2.14
CA ILE A 26 7.45 28.25 3.31
C ILE A 26 7.71 29.03 4.60
N VAL A 27 8.87 29.69 4.73
CA VAL A 27 9.18 30.56 5.88
C VAL A 27 8.17 31.70 5.97
N ARG A 28 7.89 32.36 4.84
CA ARG A 28 6.92 33.44 4.74
C ARG A 28 5.51 32.98 5.10
N GLU A 29 5.06 31.85 4.58
CA GLU A 29 3.74 31.27 4.88
C GLU A 29 3.63 30.84 6.35
N ALA A 30 4.69 30.26 6.91
CA ALA A 30 4.73 29.85 8.31
C ALA A 30 4.77 31.03 9.29
N GLN A 31 4.88 32.27 8.79
CA GLN A 31 4.99 33.51 9.59
C GLN A 31 6.13 33.46 10.63
N VAL A 32 7.21 32.75 10.30
CA VAL A 32 8.42 32.66 11.13
C VAL A 32 9.52 33.57 10.58
N SER A 33 10.34 34.11 11.48
CA SER A 33 11.50 34.90 11.04
C SER A 33 12.60 34.00 10.46
N SER A 34 13.33 34.50 9.46
CA SER A 34 14.48 33.79 8.89
C SER A 34 15.51 33.39 9.95
N ARG A 35 15.70 34.22 11.00
CA ARG A 35 16.60 33.91 12.12
C ARG A 35 16.15 32.69 12.94
N VAL A 36 14.84 32.47 13.08
CA VAL A 36 14.31 31.28 13.76
C VAL A 36 14.47 30.06 12.87
N ALA A 37 14.17 30.19 11.57
CA ALA A 37 14.33 29.11 10.60
C ALA A 37 15.79 28.63 10.52
N THR A 38 16.76 29.54 10.38
CA THR A 38 18.19 29.17 10.29
C THR A 38 18.79 28.64 11.59
N ARG A 39 18.12 28.86 12.73
CA ARG A 39 18.52 28.24 14.00
C ARG A 39 18.13 26.76 14.07
N ILE A 40 17.03 26.38 13.41
CA ILE A 40 16.54 25.00 13.37
C ILE A 40 17.20 24.26 12.21
N TRP A 41 17.26 24.89 11.04
CA TRP A 41 17.89 24.38 9.83
C TRP A 41 19.03 25.30 9.40
N PRO A 42 20.27 25.05 9.87
CA PRO A 42 21.43 25.87 9.52
C PRO A 42 21.72 25.93 8.01
N SER A 43 21.38 24.86 7.29
CA SER A 43 21.49 24.78 5.84
C SER A 43 20.16 24.39 5.19
N HIS A 44 20.07 24.64 3.88
CA HIS A 44 18.96 24.17 3.06
C HIS A 44 18.81 22.65 3.09
N ASP A 45 19.94 21.94 3.02
CA ASP A 45 19.95 20.48 3.05
C ASP A 45 19.38 19.93 4.35
N ASP A 46 19.62 20.58 5.49
CA ASP A 46 19.04 20.17 6.78
C ASP A 46 17.50 20.20 6.73
N PHE A 47 16.93 21.26 6.16
CA PHE A 47 15.48 21.35 5.97
C PHE A 47 14.95 20.30 5.00
N VAL A 48 15.66 20.08 3.89
CA VAL A 48 15.27 19.11 2.87
C VAL A 48 15.30 17.67 3.42
N TYR A 49 16.31 17.31 4.21
CA TYR A 49 16.38 15.98 4.83
C TYR A 49 15.26 15.76 5.86
N ASP A 50 14.92 16.77 6.66
CA ASP A 50 13.77 16.69 7.57
C ASP A 50 12.44 16.56 6.80
N LEU A 51 12.28 17.31 5.70
CA LEU A 51 11.12 17.19 4.83
C LEU A 51 11.02 15.79 4.19
N PHE A 52 12.12 15.26 3.68
CA PHE A 52 12.17 13.90 3.10
C PHE A 52 11.83 12.83 4.14
N THR A 53 12.32 12.99 5.36
CA THR A 53 11.99 12.12 6.48
C THR A 53 10.48 12.14 6.77
N GLU A 54 9.87 13.33 6.76
CA GLU A 54 8.43 13.48 6.98
C GLU A 54 7.60 12.87 5.83
N ILE A 55 7.99 13.09 4.57
CA ILE A 55 7.34 12.49 3.39
C ILE A 55 7.41 10.96 3.46
N ALA A 56 8.57 10.42 3.82
CA ALA A 56 8.77 8.99 3.99
C ALA A 56 7.78 8.43 5.02
N GLN A 57 7.61 9.10 6.17
CA GLN A 57 6.75 8.62 7.26
C GLN A 57 5.24 8.76 7.00
N GLN A 58 4.81 9.75 6.22
CA GLN A 58 3.38 10.01 6.00
C GLN A 58 2.79 9.12 4.91
N THR A 59 3.51 8.94 3.79
CA THR A 59 2.91 8.40 2.56
C THR A 59 2.36 6.99 2.70
N ARG A 60 3.06 6.08 3.40
CA ARG A 60 2.58 4.70 3.57
C ARG A 60 1.39 4.58 4.52
N ARG A 61 1.22 5.53 5.47
CA ARG A 61 0.08 5.52 6.40
C ARG A 61 -1.24 5.79 5.68
N ASP A 62 -1.20 6.66 4.68
CA ASP A 62 -2.39 7.02 3.89
C ASP A 62 -2.86 5.86 2.98
N LEU A 63 -1.97 4.92 2.64
CA LEU A 63 -2.29 3.74 1.81
C LEU A 63 -2.89 2.57 2.60
N THR A 64 -2.88 2.63 3.93
CA THR A 64 -3.40 1.58 4.82
C THR A 64 -4.77 1.94 5.39
N ASP A 65 -5.69 2.45 4.55
CA ASP A 65 -6.96 2.99 5.01
C ASP A 65 -7.93 1.92 5.54
N THR A 66 -8.64 2.26 6.62
CA THR A 66 -9.65 1.44 7.29
C THR A 66 -10.93 1.30 6.44
N GLU A 67 -11.19 2.21 5.51
CA GLU A 67 -12.35 2.14 4.62
C GLU A 67 -12.32 0.89 3.72
N THR A 68 -11.15 0.53 3.19
CA THR A 68 -10.95 -0.66 2.35
C THR A 68 -11.25 -1.96 3.09
N LEU A 69 -10.89 -2.03 4.38
CA LEU A 69 -11.23 -3.14 5.27
C LEU A 69 -12.75 -3.31 5.43
N VAL A 70 -13.45 -2.20 5.69
CA VAL A 70 -14.92 -2.20 5.88
C VAL A 70 -15.63 -2.57 4.59
N ALA A 71 -15.21 -2.02 3.45
CA ALA A 71 -15.76 -2.36 2.14
C ALA A 71 -15.55 -3.84 1.80
N THR A 72 -14.36 -4.38 2.06
CA THR A 72 -14.06 -5.81 1.86
C THR A 72 -14.95 -6.69 2.74
N TRP A 73 -15.15 -6.31 4.01
CA TRP A 73 -16.03 -7.06 4.92
C TRP A 73 -17.50 -7.03 4.48
N GLY A 74 -17.98 -5.87 4.03
CA GLY A 74 -19.32 -5.72 3.47
C GLY A 74 -19.53 -6.59 2.23
N PHE A 75 -18.54 -6.63 1.34
CA PHE A 75 -18.56 -7.49 0.16
C PHE A 75 -18.63 -8.98 0.54
N LEU A 76 -17.76 -9.45 1.43
CA LEU A 76 -17.76 -10.84 1.89
C LEU A 76 -19.08 -11.23 2.59
N SER A 77 -19.62 -10.32 3.39
CA SER A 77 -20.91 -10.51 4.09
C SER A 77 -22.09 -10.62 3.12
N SER A 78 -22.00 -10.03 1.93
CA SER A 78 -23.03 -10.19 0.88
C SER A 78 -22.96 -11.54 0.16
N ARG A 79 -21.88 -12.31 0.37
CA ARG A 79 -21.51 -13.51 -0.41
C ARG A 79 -21.33 -14.75 0.47
N LEU A 80 -21.92 -14.79 1.66
CA LEU A 80 -21.72 -15.85 2.66
C LEU A 80 -21.95 -17.27 2.12
N ASN A 81 -22.93 -17.45 1.24
CA ASN A 81 -23.23 -18.77 0.66
C ASN A 81 -22.10 -19.29 -0.24
N ASP A 82 -21.37 -18.39 -0.90
CA ASP A 82 -20.31 -18.75 -1.83
C ASP A 82 -19.08 -19.30 -1.08
N LEU A 83 -18.90 -18.96 0.21
CA LEU A 83 -17.82 -19.48 1.06
C LEU A 83 -17.91 -21.00 1.27
N ARG A 84 -19.10 -21.58 1.19
CA ARG A 84 -19.33 -23.02 1.43
C ARG A 84 -18.74 -23.93 0.36
N THR A 85 -18.42 -23.40 -0.82
CA THR A 85 -17.97 -24.21 -1.96
C THR A 85 -16.62 -23.73 -2.48
N PRO A 86 -15.72 -24.63 -2.93
CA PRO A 86 -14.46 -24.22 -3.55
C PRO A 86 -14.66 -23.27 -4.75
N GLU A 87 -15.69 -23.52 -5.56
CA GLU A 87 -16.02 -22.70 -6.73
C GLU A 87 -16.48 -21.30 -6.32
N GLY A 88 -17.33 -21.19 -5.30
CA GLY A 88 -17.78 -19.91 -4.77
C GLY A 88 -16.65 -19.11 -4.12
N ARG A 89 -15.77 -19.76 -3.33
CA ARG A 89 -14.55 -19.13 -2.80
C ARG A 89 -13.63 -18.61 -3.90
N ARG A 90 -13.44 -19.39 -4.97
CA ARG A 90 -12.69 -18.95 -6.16
C ARG A 90 -13.33 -17.74 -6.81
N SER A 91 -14.66 -17.75 -6.97
CA SER A 91 -15.40 -16.62 -7.53
C SER A 91 -15.25 -15.37 -6.66
N ILE A 92 -15.35 -15.49 -5.33
CA ILE A 92 -15.11 -14.40 -4.39
C ILE A 92 -13.72 -13.81 -4.59
N MET A 93 -12.68 -14.65 -4.58
CA MET A 93 -11.30 -14.19 -4.71
C MET A 93 -11.09 -13.42 -6.02
N LEU A 94 -11.60 -13.95 -7.13
CA LEU A 94 -11.49 -13.32 -8.44
C LEU A 94 -12.25 -11.99 -8.51
N ASP A 95 -13.46 -11.91 -7.96
CA ASP A 95 -14.28 -10.69 -7.98
C ASP A 95 -13.70 -9.59 -7.07
N VAL A 96 -13.15 -9.94 -5.91
CA VAL A 96 -12.41 -9.01 -5.04
C VAL A 96 -11.22 -8.44 -5.79
N VAL A 97 -10.38 -9.29 -6.38
CA VAL A 97 -9.17 -8.86 -7.09
C VAL A 97 -9.50 -8.01 -8.31
N ARG A 98 -10.55 -8.36 -9.05
CA ARG A 98 -11.00 -7.58 -10.21
C ARG A 98 -11.30 -6.14 -9.82
N THR A 99 -12.00 -5.94 -8.70
CA THR A 99 -12.41 -4.60 -8.27
C THR A 99 -11.29 -3.86 -7.51
N ALA A 100 -10.70 -4.52 -6.52
CA ALA A 100 -9.75 -3.89 -5.60
C ALA A 100 -8.41 -3.53 -6.27
N ALA A 101 -7.93 -4.35 -7.22
CA ALA A 101 -6.66 -4.07 -7.88
C ALA A 101 -6.73 -2.82 -8.77
N GLU A 102 -7.86 -2.58 -9.44
CA GLU A 102 -8.10 -1.38 -10.25
C GLU A 102 -8.22 -0.12 -9.39
N GLN A 103 -8.98 -0.21 -8.30
CA GLN A 103 -9.11 0.88 -7.33
C GLN A 103 -7.75 1.27 -6.74
N ASN A 104 -6.98 0.28 -6.28
CA ASN A 104 -5.63 0.51 -5.75
C ASN A 104 -4.71 1.14 -6.80
N LEU A 105 -4.78 0.70 -8.06
CA LEU A 105 -3.99 1.31 -9.14
C LEU A 105 -4.37 2.78 -9.35
N GLU A 106 -5.66 3.11 -9.34
CA GLU A 106 -6.13 4.50 -9.50
C GLU A 106 -5.65 5.39 -8.35
N GLU A 107 -5.76 4.91 -7.12
CA GLU A 107 -5.28 5.62 -5.91
C GLU A 107 -3.77 5.88 -5.99
N VAL A 108 -2.99 4.85 -6.30
CA VAL A 108 -1.52 4.95 -6.46
C VAL A 108 -1.16 5.89 -7.61
N ALA A 109 -1.80 5.73 -8.78
CA ALA A 109 -1.48 6.49 -9.98
C ALA A 109 -1.80 7.99 -9.81
N THR A 110 -2.83 8.34 -9.04
CA THR A 110 -3.24 9.73 -8.82
C THR A 110 -2.55 10.37 -7.61
N SER A 111 -2.08 9.58 -6.64
CA SER A 111 -1.45 10.05 -5.40
C SER A 111 -0.12 10.79 -5.62
N ALA A 112 -0.14 12.10 -5.40
CA ALA A 112 1.08 12.94 -5.41
C ALA A 112 2.01 12.61 -4.24
N ALA A 113 1.45 12.22 -3.09
CA ALA A 113 2.24 11.73 -1.95
C ALA A 113 3.02 10.46 -2.33
N TRP A 114 2.35 9.47 -2.93
CA TRP A 114 3.01 8.24 -3.39
C TRP A 114 4.09 8.51 -4.44
N ARG A 115 3.81 9.35 -5.45
CA ARG A 115 4.83 9.72 -6.45
C ARG A 115 6.05 10.38 -5.79
N SER A 116 5.84 11.19 -4.76
CA SER A 116 6.91 11.84 -4.01
C SER A 116 7.75 10.83 -3.24
N TYR A 117 7.09 9.89 -2.54
CA TYR A 117 7.76 8.75 -1.89
C TYR A 117 8.57 7.91 -2.87
N ALA A 118 7.97 7.50 -4.00
CA ALA A 118 8.63 6.69 -5.01
C ALA A 118 9.86 7.40 -5.59
N SER A 119 9.72 8.70 -5.93
CA SER A 119 10.85 9.52 -6.39
C SER A 119 11.95 9.61 -5.34
N LEU A 120 11.59 9.82 -4.07
CA LEU A 120 12.55 9.88 -2.97
C LEU A 120 13.31 8.56 -2.81
N SER A 121 12.60 7.42 -2.81
CA SER A 121 13.18 6.08 -2.69
C SER A 121 14.20 5.77 -3.80
N LEU A 122 13.93 6.24 -5.02
CA LEU A 122 14.82 6.02 -6.17
C LEU A 122 16.02 6.98 -6.20
N THR A 123 15.88 8.20 -5.66
CA THR A 123 16.89 9.26 -5.82
C THR A 123 17.76 9.48 -4.58
N ILE A 124 17.36 9.02 -3.39
CA ILE A 124 18.11 9.27 -2.15
C ILE A 124 19.54 8.71 -2.20
N LEU A 125 19.75 7.59 -2.91
CA LEU A 125 21.06 6.97 -3.08
C LEU A 125 22.02 7.76 -3.96
N SER A 126 21.50 8.65 -4.83
CA SER A 126 22.37 9.53 -5.64
C SER A 126 22.88 10.73 -4.84
N ARG A 127 22.39 10.96 -3.62
CA ARG A 127 22.88 12.03 -2.75
C ARG A 127 24.18 11.62 -2.03
N PRO A 128 25.10 12.57 -1.77
CA PRO A 128 26.31 12.31 -1.01
C PRO A 128 26.03 11.70 0.37
N GLU A 129 26.98 10.91 0.87
CA GLU A 129 26.87 10.34 2.21
C GLU A 129 26.79 11.46 3.25
N SER A 130 25.76 11.40 4.11
CA SER A 130 25.57 12.36 5.19
C SER A 130 24.66 11.75 6.27
N PRO A 131 24.70 12.27 7.51
CA PRO A 131 23.75 11.88 8.54
C PRO A 131 22.28 12.07 8.11
N GLY A 132 21.99 13.15 7.37
CA GLY A 132 20.65 13.38 6.82
C GLY A 132 20.21 12.32 5.81
N ARG A 133 21.10 11.89 4.91
CA ARG A 133 20.81 10.77 3.98
C ARG A 133 20.51 9.48 4.73
N ALA A 134 21.30 9.17 5.77
CA ALA A 134 21.08 7.97 6.58
C ALA A 134 19.73 8.02 7.32
N ALA A 135 19.36 9.19 7.87
CA ALA A 135 18.06 9.37 8.52
C ALA A 135 16.89 9.17 7.56
N VAL A 136 16.96 9.69 6.33
CA VAL A 136 15.93 9.48 5.31
C VAL A 136 15.82 8.00 4.91
N LEU A 137 16.94 7.31 4.69
CA LEU A 137 16.94 5.88 4.36
C LEU A 137 16.30 5.04 5.47
N GLU A 138 16.59 5.39 6.73
CA GLU A 138 15.98 4.73 7.89
C GLU A 138 14.48 5.02 7.98
N ALA A 139 14.05 6.25 7.68
CA ALA A 139 12.64 6.60 7.63
C ALA A 139 11.88 5.86 6.52
N LEU A 140 12.47 5.73 5.33
CA LEU A 140 11.92 4.93 4.23
C LEU A 140 11.80 3.46 4.62
N ARG A 141 12.86 2.88 5.20
CA ARG A 141 12.86 1.49 5.69
C ARG A 141 11.74 1.25 6.72
N ASN A 142 11.64 2.12 7.73
CA ASN A 142 10.64 1.98 8.78
C ASN A 142 9.22 2.16 8.23
N SER A 143 9.04 3.08 7.29
CA SER A 143 7.76 3.25 6.61
C SER A 143 7.37 2.02 5.79
N GLU A 144 8.31 1.41 5.09
CA GLU A 144 8.08 0.21 4.29
C GLU A 144 7.71 -0.99 5.17
N LEU A 145 8.46 -1.21 6.26
CA LEU A 145 8.18 -2.29 7.21
C LEU A 145 6.80 -2.12 7.86
N ALA A 146 6.45 -0.91 8.30
CA ALA A 146 5.15 -0.64 8.89
C ALA A 146 3.98 -0.92 7.91
N PHE A 147 4.17 -0.58 6.63
CA PHE A 147 3.21 -0.94 5.58
C PHE A 147 3.09 -2.45 5.43
N ILE A 148 4.23 -3.16 5.37
CA ILE A 148 4.22 -4.61 5.20
C ILE A 148 3.52 -5.29 6.38
N ASP A 149 3.85 -4.91 7.62
CA ASP A 149 3.22 -5.46 8.83
C ASP A 149 1.70 -5.23 8.82
N THR A 150 1.26 -4.04 8.40
CA THR A 150 -0.17 -3.71 8.36
C THR A 150 -0.91 -4.54 7.30
N MET A 151 -0.35 -4.63 6.10
CA MET A 151 -0.95 -5.37 4.99
C MET A 151 -0.86 -6.88 5.19
N GLU A 152 0.15 -7.36 5.91
CA GLU A 152 0.27 -8.75 6.32
C GLU A 152 -0.95 -9.18 7.15
N MET A 153 -1.27 -8.41 8.19
CA MET A 153 -2.44 -8.68 9.04
C MET A 153 -3.73 -8.67 8.22
N PHE A 154 -3.87 -7.71 7.29
CA PHE A 154 -5.01 -7.64 6.40
C PHE A 154 -5.16 -8.90 5.54
N TYR A 155 -4.13 -9.27 4.79
CA TYR A 155 -4.20 -10.41 3.89
C TYR A 155 -4.36 -11.74 4.64
N ARG A 156 -3.67 -11.91 5.77
CA ARG A 156 -3.83 -13.08 6.64
C ARG A 156 -5.30 -13.26 7.04
N ASN A 157 -5.95 -12.18 7.47
CA ASN A 157 -7.34 -12.22 7.89
C ASN A 157 -8.30 -12.48 6.72
N ILE A 158 -8.12 -11.82 5.58
CA ILE A 158 -8.98 -12.00 4.41
C ILE A 158 -8.84 -13.40 3.83
N MET A 159 -7.61 -13.91 3.65
CA MET A 159 -7.38 -15.24 3.09
C MET A 159 -8.00 -16.33 3.97
N ALA A 160 -7.75 -16.29 5.28
CA ALA A 160 -8.34 -17.25 6.21
C ALA A 160 -9.87 -17.17 6.26
N THR A 161 -10.45 -15.97 6.06
CA THR A 161 -11.91 -15.79 6.01
C THR A 161 -12.50 -16.39 4.74
N VAL A 162 -11.85 -16.19 3.60
CA VAL A 162 -12.32 -16.72 2.32
C VAL A 162 -12.08 -18.22 2.22
N GLY A 163 -11.02 -18.77 2.85
CA GLY A 163 -10.66 -20.19 2.81
C GLY A 163 -9.42 -20.50 1.96
N TYR A 164 -8.47 -19.59 2.01
CA TYR A 164 -7.15 -19.69 1.40
C TYR A 164 -6.07 -19.64 2.47
N ARG A 165 -4.94 -20.26 2.16
CA ARG A 165 -3.70 -20.16 2.94
C ARG A 165 -2.52 -19.91 2.01
N LEU A 166 -1.41 -19.42 2.56
CA LEU A 166 -0.14 -19.46 1.85
C LEU A 166 0.29 -20.90 1.61
N LYS A 167 0.95 -21.13 0.47
CA LYS A 167 1.63 -22.39 0.21
C LYS A 167 2.72 -22.63 1.27
N GLU A 168 2.95 -23.90 1.57
CA GLU A 168 3.84 -24.34 2.66
C GLU A 168 5.27 -23.78 2.56
N GLU A 169 5.78 -23.61 1.34
CA GLU A 169 7.12 -23.08 1.04
C GLU A 169 7.35 -21.65 1.58
N PHE A 170 6.29 -20.89 1.84
CA PHE A 170 6.37 -19.55 2.43
C PHE A 170 6.29 -19.58 3.95
N HIS A 171 6.16 -20.75 4.60
CA HIS A 171 6.21 -20.91 6.05
C HIS A 171 5.28 -19.97 6.84
N ASN A 172 4.08 -19.71 6.29
CA ASN A 172 3.10 -18.78 6.87
C ASN A 172 3.59 -17.33 6.99
N ASP A 173 4.66 -16.97 6.27
CA ASP A 173 5.20 -15.63 6.12
C ASP A 173 4.56 -14.92 4.93
N TYR A 174 3.72 -13.93 5.21
CA TYR A 174 2.99 -13.13 4.24
C TYR A 174 3.78 -11.91 3.73
N HIS A 175 4.94 -11.57 4.33
CA HIS A 175 5.71 -10.41 3.91
C HIS A 175 6.11 -10.48 2.42
N PRO A 176 6.59 -11.63 1.89
CA PRO A 176 6.90 -11.74 0.46
C PRO A 176 5.67 -11.55 -0.45
N PHE A 177 4.49 -12.03 -0.02
CA PHE A 177 3.24 -11.84 -0.74
C PHE A 177 2.81 -10.36 -0.78
N VAL A 178 2.90 -9.67 0.35
CA VAL A 178 2.62 -8.23 0.44
C VAL A 178 3.54 -7.44 -0.49
N VAL A 179 4.85 -7.71 -0.45
CA VAL A 179 5.82 -7.02 -1.31
C VAL A 179 5.54 -7.30 -2.78
N ALA A 180 5.25 -8.55 -3.16
CA ALA A 180 4.97 -8.91 -4.55
C ALA A 180 3.69 -8.23 -5.08
N THR A 181 2.62 -8.21 -4.29
CA THR A 181 1.36 -7.55 -4.66
C THR A 181 1.52 -6.03 -4.76
N ALA A 182 2.21 -5.40 -3.81
CA ALA A 182 2.52 -3.96 -3.87
C ALA A 182 3.36 -3.61 -5.11
N ALA A 183 4.39 -4.41 -5.41
CA ALA A 183 5.26 -4.19 -6.57
C ALA A 183 4.50 -4.21 -7.91
N VAL A 184 3.47 -5.06 -8.04
CA VAL A 184 2.61 -5.07 -9.23
C VAL A 184 1.85 -3.76 -9.38
N VAL A 185 1.15 -3.33 -8.33
CA VAL A 185 0.32 -2.11 -8.37
C VAL A 185 1.20 -0.87 -8.55
N GLU A 186 2.25 -0.75 -7.76
CA GLU A 186 3.20 0.36 -7.80
C GLU A 186 3.93 0.45 -9.13
N GLY A 187 4.44 -0.68 -9.63
CA GLY A 187 5.15 -0.74 -10.92
C GLY A 187 4.25 -0.38 -12.10
N LEU A 188 2.99 -0.81 -12.09
CA LEU A 188 2.00 -0.41 -13.09
C LEU A 188 1.60 1.06 -12.93
N GLY A 189 1.51 1.57 -11.70
CA GLY A 189 1.29 3.00 -11.42
C GLY A 189 2.38 3.89 -12.02
N ILE A 190 3.66 3.49 -11.92
CA ILE A 190 4.78 4.16 -12.60
C ILE A 190 4.61 4.03 -14.12
N SER A 191 4.38 2.81 -14.62
CA SER A 191 4.31 2.53 -16.06
C SER A 191 3.16 3.25 -16.76
N ARG A 192 2.06 3.53 -16.05
CA ARG A 192 0.91 4.29 -16.56
C ARG A 192 1.30 5.69 -17.01
N THR A 193 2.36 6.28 -16.45
CA THR A 193 2.85 7.60 -16.85
C THR A 193 3.50 7.62 -18.23
N THR A 194 4.00 6.47 -18.70
CA THR A 194 4.75 6.36 -19.96
C THR A 194 4.00 5.58 -21.04
N VAL A 195 3.20 4.58 -20.65
CA VAL A 195 2.43 3.70 -21.56
C VAL A 195 0.99 3.48 -21.05
N PRO A 196 0.20 4.55 -20.83
CA PRO A 196 -1.15 4.46 -20.26
C PRO A 196 -2.08 3.56 -21.09
N GLU A 197 -1.96 3.56 -22.42
CA GLU A 197 -2.79 2.74 -23.30
C GLU A 197 -2.63 1.24 -23.06
N ILE A 198 -1.43 0.80 -22.64
CA ILE A 198 -1.16 -0.60 -22.32
C ILE A 198 -1.64 -0.91 -20.90
N VAL A 199 -1.37 -0.01 -19.94
CA VAL A 199 -1.72 -0.23 -18.53
C VAL A 199 -3.24 -0.22 -18.32
N ASP A 200 -3.95 0.70 -18.98
CA ASP A 200 -5.40 0.86 -18.86
C ASP A 200 -6.18 -0.11 -19.78
N SER A 201 -5.45 -1.00 -20.47
CA SER A 201 -6.06 -2.03 -21.31
C SER A 201 -6.84 -3.06 -20.50
N HIS A 202 -7.86 -3.57 -21.17
CA HIS A 202 -8.87 -4.45 -20.64
C HIS A 202 -8.98 -5.68 -21.53
N PHE A 203 -9.03 -6.86 -20.91
CA PHE A 203 -8.93 -8.14 -21.59
C PHE A 203 -10.08 -9.05 -21.21
N SER A 204 -10.57 -9.84 -22.17
CA SER A 204 -11.54 -10.91 -21.91
C SER A 204 -10.80 -12.22 -21.65
N ARG A 205 -11.19 -12.95 -20.60
CA ARG A 205 -10.68 -14.29 -20.33
C ARG A 205 -11.51 -15.34 -21.07
N ALA A 206 -10.85 -16.29 -21.71
CA ALA A 206 -11.54 -17.37 -22.43
C ALA A 206 -12.45 -18.16 -21.47
N GLY A 207 -13.73 -18.31 -21.83
CA GLY A 207 -14.73 -19.02 -21.03
C GLY A 207 -15.55 -18.15 -20.08
N GLU A 208 -15.30 -16.83 -20.00
CA GLU A 208 -16.15 -15.88 -19.29
C GLU A 208 -17.16 -15.21 -20.24
N SER A 209 -18.29 -14.75 -19.69
CA SER A 209 -19.32 -14.03 -20.47
C SER A 209 -18.77 -12.72 -21.04
N GLU A 210 -19.31 -12.27 -22.17
CA GLU A 210 -18.91 -11.04 -22.92
C GLU A 210 -19.00 -9.71 -22.14
N GLY A 211 -19.23 -9.72 -20.83
CA GLY A 211 -19.21 -8.55 -19.95
C GLY A 211 -18.11 -8.56 -18.87
N ASN A 212 -17.38 -9.67 -18.68
CA ASN A 212 -16.34 -9.77 -17.67
C ASN A 212 -14.98 -9.35 -18.24
N SER A 213 -14.78 -8.05 -18.23
CA SER A 213 -13.51 -7.43 -18.59
C SER A 213 -12.54 -7.46 -17.43
N TRP A 214 -11.25 -7.69 -17.72
CA TRP A 214 -10.17 -7.70 -16.73
C TRP A 214 -9.13 -6.66 -17.09
N SER A 215 -8.84 -5.72 -16.20
CA SER A 215 -7.66 -4.87 -16.36
C SER A 215 -6.35 -5.66 -16.28
N LEU A 216 -5.28 -5.06 -16.82
CA LEU A 216 -3.93 -5.60 -16.70
C LEU A 216 -3.52 -5.81 -15.24
N VAL A 217 -3.85 -4.86 -14.35
CA VAL A 217 -3.46 -4.93 -12.93
C VAL A 217 -4.16 -6.09 -12.24
N SER A 218 -5.45 -6.31 -12.48
CA SER A 218 -6.17 -7.44 -11.88
C SER A 218 -5.61 -8.78 -12.37
N LEU A 219 -5.26 -8.91 -13.65
CA LEU A 219 -4.64 -10.13 -14.17
C LEU A 219 -3.27 -10.41 -13.55
N ALA A 220 -2.42 -9.38 -13.46
CA ALA A 220 -1.11 -9.50 -12.83
C ALA A 220 -1.24 -9.88 -11.34
N PHE A 221 -2.19 -9.28 -10.63
CA PHE A 221 -2.47 -9.57 -9.23
C PHE A 221 -2.98 -11.01 -9.03
N VAL A 222 -3.87 -11.51 -9.91
CA VAL A 222 -4.28 -12.92 -9.92
C VAL A 222 -3.07 -13.84 -10.08
N GLY A 223 -2.11 -13.49 -10.94
CA GLY A 223 -0.88 -14.27 -11.10
C GLY A 223 -0.06 -14.36 -9.81
N VAL A 224 0.04 -13.27 -9.05
CA VAL A 224 0.68 -13.28 -7.72
C VAL A 224 -0.10 -14.16 -6.74
N ILE A 225 -1.43 -14.04 -6.70
CA ILE A 225 -2.27 -14.91 -5.86
C ILE A 225 -2.04 -16.38 -6.20
N GLU A 226 -2.15 -16.78 -7.47
CA GLU A 226 -1.96 -18.18 -7.89
C GLU A 226 -0.55 -18.71 -7.59
N ALA A 227 0.46 -17.83 -7.55
CA ALA A 227 1.82 -18.19 -7.17
C ALA A 227 1.97 -18.44 -5.66
N PHE A 228 1.34 -17.63 -4.81
CA PHE A 228 1.58 -17.63 -3.35
C PHE A 228 0.55 -18.42 -2.53
N VAL A 229 -0.70 -18.50 -3.00
CA VAL A 229 -1.81 -19.03 -2.20
C VAL A 229 -2.40 -20.29 -2.79
N GLU A 230 -3.05 -21.06 -1.93
CA GLU A 230 -3.81 -22.25 -2.27
C GLU A 230 -5.04 -22.39 -1.37
N PHE A 231 -5.96 -23.28 -1.74
CA PHE A 231 -7.09 -23.58 -0.87
C PHE A 231 -6.60 -24.13 0.46
N ASP A 232 -7.22 -23.68 1.54
CA ASP A 232 -7.00 -24.26 2.85
C ASP A 232 -7.79 -25.57 2.97
N PRO A 233 -7.11 -26.73 3.10
CA PRO A 233 -7.78 -28.02 3.25
C PRO A 233 -8.55 -28.14 4.56
N ASP A 234 -8.18 -27.36 5.58
CA ASP A 234 -8.76 -27.38 6.92
C ASP A 234 -9.81 -26.26 7.10
N TYR A 235 -10.24 -25.62 6.00
CA TYR A 235 -11.21 -24.53 6.04
C TYR A 235 -12.60 -25.00 6.49
N GLU A 236 -13.11 -24.36 7.55
CA GLU A 236 -14.45 -24.57 8.09
C GLU A 236 -15.39 -23.40 7.74
N PRO A 237 -16.29 -23.54 6.74
CA PRO A 237 -17.09 -22.43 6.23
C PRO A 237 -18.02 -21.80 7.27
N GLU A 238 -18.61 -22.60 8.16
CA GLU A 238 -19.59 -22.10 9.15
C GLU A 238 -18.91 -21.23 10.22
N GLU A 239 -17.65 -21.50 10.55
CA GLU A 239 -16.88 -20.64 11.46
C GLU A 239 -16.62 -19.27 10.82
N ALA A 240 -16.17 -19.25 9.56
CA ALA A 240 -15.94 -18.01 8.81
C ALA A 240 -17.23 -17.19 8.64
N ILE A 241 -18.35 -17.85 8.32
CA ILE A 241 -19.66 -17.21 8.20
C ILE A 241 -20.12 -16.63 9.55
N SER A 242 -19.89 -17.35 10.65
CA SER A 242 -20.20 -16.86 11.99
C SER A 242 -19.36 -15.61 12.33
N ARG A 243 -18.06 -15.60 12.00
CA ARG A 243 -17.19 -14.43 12.16
C ARG A 243 -17.71 -13.23 11.36
N LEU A 244 -18.05 -13.42 10.08
CA LEU A 244 -18.61 -12.37 9.22
C LEU A 244 -19.94 -11.80 9.73
N SER A 245 -20.81 -12.68 10.23
CA SER A 245 -22.15 -12.31 10.69
C SER A 245 -22.19 -11.67 12.08
N GLY A 246 -21.16 -11.91 12.90
CA GLY A 246 -21.05 -11.37 14.27
C GLY A 246 -20.64 -9.89 14.34
N GLY A 247 -20.25 -9.28 13.22
CA GLY A 247 -19.66 -7.94 13.16
C GLY A 247 -18.14 -7.97 13.37
N VAL A 248 -17.44 -6.97 12.84
CA VAL A 248 -15.97 -6.89 12.95
C VAL A 248 -15.58 -6.46 14.37
N ASP A 249 -14.91 -7.33 15.11
CA ASP A 249 -14.02 -6.87 16.19
C ASP A 249 -12.73 -6.38 15.52
N VAL A 250 -12.71 -5.10 15.12
CA VAL A 250 -11.56 -4.44 14.47
C VAL A 250 -10.40 -4.18 15.43
N THR A 251 -10.49 -4.62 16.67
CA THR A 251 -9.40 -4.49 17.64
C THR A 251 -8.31 -5.50 17.28
N PRO A 252 -7.07 -5.08 16.97
CA PRO A 252 -5.98 -6.02 16.80
C PRO A 252 -5.87 -6.81 18.11
N SER A 253 -6.06 -8.13 18.05
CA SER A 253 -5.68 -8.97 19.17
C SER A 253 -4.19 -8.73 19.36
N PRO A 254 -3.72 -8.26 20.54
CA PRO A 254 -2.30 -8.22 20.81
C PRO A 254 -1.81 -9.63 20.54
N ALA A 255 -0.82 -9.76 19.65
CA ALA A 255 -0.11 -11.01 19.46
C ALA A 255 0.09 -11.61 20.85
N GLU A 256 -0.43 -12.82 21.06
CA GLU A 256 -0.03 -13.61 22.21
C GLU A 256 1.47 -13.76 22.07
N ASN A 257 2.21 -12.89 22.77
CA ASN A 257 3.64 -12.95 22.94
C ASN A 257 3.95 -14.40 23.33
N PRO A 258 4.55 -15.22 22.46
CA PRO A 258 5.20 -16.43 22.90
C PRO A 258 6.56 -15.94 23.41
N GLN A 259 6.56 -15.17 24.50
CA GLN A 259 7.83 -14.88 25.18
C GLN A 259 8.31 -16.17 25.82
N GLY A 260 9.47 -16.62 25.36
CA GLY A 260 10.24 -17.64 26.03
C GLY A 260 11.49 -18.03 25.26
N TYR A 261 12.41 -17.07 25.06
CA TYR A 261 13.84 -17.14 25.42
C TYR A 261 14.65 -15.99 24.80
#